data_AF-A0A314YTF6-F1
#
_entry.id   AF-A0A314YTF6-F1
#
_cell.length_a   1.000
_cell.length_b   1.000
_cell.length_c   1.000
_cell.angle_alpha   90.00
_cell.angle_beta   90.00
_cell.angle_gamma   90.00
#
_symmetry.space_group_name_H-M   'P 1'
#
loop_
_entity.id
_entity.type
_entity.pdbx_description
1 polymer ?
#
loop_
_entity_poly.entity_id
_entity_poly.type
_entity_poly.pdbx_seq_one_letter_code
_entity_poly.pdbx_strand_id
1 'polypeptide(L)'
;MAPDDNTNEFPTPSPYQNSIEDPIFAPHLNYKLRIHSHSLTAARTMNAIWSTLQYWLVNHPSILHFSWAPGQTPASTPLFLTLSLLSYLSLTFLLTRLSLSPINPALLKPITAVHNLLLFLLSLIMAVGCTLSILFPDTPSLDWILCFPPHISPIGPHFFWAYIFYLSKILEFLDTLFIILSRSIQRLTFLHVYHHATVMVMCYLWLRTCQSLFSVTLVTNASVHVLMYGYYFLCVVGIRPKWKRVVTDCQIV
;
A
#
# COMPACT_ATOMS: atom_id res chain seq x y z
N MET A 1 -45.85 -9.97 -78.83
CA MET A 1 -45.17 -9.16 -79.86
C MET A 1 -44.36 -8.10 -79.14
N ALA A 2 -43.12 -7.86 -79.59
CA ALA A 2 -42.22 -6.75 -79.24
C ALA A 2 -41.77 -6.12 -80.59
N PRO A 3 -40.89 -5.10 -80.68
CA PRO A 3 -40.28 -4.22 -79.66
C PRO A 3 -41.24 -3.04 -79.31
N ASP A 4 -40.93 -1.75 -79.06
CA ASP A 4 -39.78 -0.80 -79.16
C ASP A 4 -40.01 0.31 -78.10
N ASP A 5 -39.05 1.11 -77.59
CA ASP A 5 -37.57 1.12 -77.50
C ASP A 5 -37.19 2.07 -76.31
N ASN A 6 -35.90 2.25 -75.94
CA ASN A 6 -35.48 3.04 -74.77
C ASN A 6 -34.21 3.91 -75.02
N THR A 7 -34.34 5.24 -74.94
CA THR A 7 -33.21 6.20 -75.06
C THR A 7 -33.08 7.12 -73.83
N ASN A 8 -31.85 7.58 -73.54
CA ASN A 8 -31.49 8.17 -72.25
C ASN A 8 -31.53 9.71 -72.24
N GLU A 9 -32.07 10.30 -71.18
CA GLU A 9 -31.69 11.64 -70.71
C GLU A 9 -31.37 11.59 -69.21
N PHE A 10 -30.27 12.24 -68.80
CA PHE A 10 -29.86 12.40 -67.39
C PHE A 10 -30.15 13.83 -66.91
N PRO A 11 -30.94 14.03 -65.85
CA PRO A 11 -31.12 15.34 -65.24
C PRO A 11 -29.92 15.74 -64.37
N THR A 12 -29.64 17.05 -64.28
CA THR A 12 -28.55 17.62 -63.48
C THR A 12 -28.92 17.74 -61.98
N PRO A 13 -27.95 17.66 -61.05
CA PRO A 13 -28.21 17.78 -59.61
C PRO A 13 -28.44 19.22 -59.14
N SER A 14 -29.23 19.37 -58.07
CA SER A 14 -29.70 20.65 -57.50
C SER A 14 -28.66 21.36 -56.62
N PRO A 15 -28.61 22.71 -56.58
CA PRO A 15 -27.58 23.48 -55.87
C PRO A 15 -27.87 23.65 -54.36
N TYR A 16 -27.96 22.55 -53.60
CA TYR A 16 -28.19 22.56 -52.14
C TYR A 16 -27.16 21.71 -51.37
N GLN A 17 -25.88 22.00 -51.54
CA GLN A 17 -24.80 21.30 -50.83
C GLN A 17 -23.59 22.20 -50.51
N ASN A 18 -23.83 23.33 -49.83
CA ASN A 18 -22.79 24.27 -49.38
C ASN A 18 -23.23 25.06 -48.12
N SER A 19 -23.24 24.42 -46.94
CA SER A 19 -23.56 25.11 -45.67
C SER A 19 -23.14 24.41 -44.36
N ILE A 20 -22.08 23.58 -44.34
CA ILE A 20 -21.48 23.08 -43.08
C ILE A 20 -19.93 23.00 -43.15
N GLU A 21 -19.26 24.10 -43.51
CA GLU A 21 -17.82 24.28 -43.23
C GLU A 21 -17.54 25.67 -42.66
N ASP A 22 -18.07 25.96 -41.47
CA ASP A 22 -17.65 27.12 -40.68
C ASP A 22 -16.24 26.88 -40.09
N PRO A 23 -15.19 27.61 -40.54
CA PRO A 23 -13.80 27.34 -40.13
C PRO A 23 -13.55 27.66 -38.64
N ILE A 24 -14.50 28.31 -37.96
CA ILE A 24 -14.44 28.63 -36.53
C ILE A 24 -14.80 27.40 -35.66
N PHE A 25 -15.63 26.47 -36.16
CA PHE A 25 -16.13 25.35 -35.36
C PHE A 25 -15.20 24.13 -35.38
N ALA A 26 -14.54 23.87 -36.50
CA ALA A 26 -13.65 22.71 -36.68
C ALA A 26 -12.48 22.63 -35.68
N PRO A 27 -11.78 23.72 -35.29
CA PRO A 27 -10.74 23.67 -34.25
C PRO A 27 -11.29 23.24 -32.89
N HIS A 28 -12.48 23.73 -32.54
CA HIS A 28 -13.09 23.49 -31.24
C HIS A 28 -13.65 22.05 -31.10
N LEU A 29 -14.12 21.47 -32.22
CA LEU A 29 -14.51 20.07 -32.30
C LEU A 29 -13.28 19.14 -32.19
N ASN A 30 -12.21 19.43 -32.93
CA ASN A 30 -10.94 18.68 -32.84
C ASN A 30 -10.34 18.73 -31.42
N TYR A 31 -10.44 19.87 -30.73
CA TYR A 31 -10.03 20.00 -29.33
C TYR A 31 -10.87 19.11 -28.38
N LYS A 32 -12.21 19.11 -28.53
CA LYS A 32 -13.09 18.22 -27.75
C LYS A 32 -12.82 16.74 -28.02
N LEU A 33 -12.65 16.34 -29.29
CA LEU A 33 -12.32 14.96 -29.67
C LEU A 33 -10.96 14.53 -29.10
N ARG A 34 -9.95 15.42 -29.10
CA ARG A 34 -8.64 15.17 -28.49
C ARG A 34 -8.71 15.04 -26.96
N ILE A 35 -9.49 15.87 -26.28
CA ILE A 35 -9.72 15.71 -24.83
C ILE A 35 -10.41 14.36 -24.55
N HIS A 36 -11.43 14.01 -25.34
CA HIS A 36 -12.18 12.77 -25.14
C HIS A 36 -11.31 11.53 -25.39
N SER A 37 -10.46 11.53 -26.44
CA SER A 37 -9.54 10.42 -26.69
C SER A 37 -8.42 10.32 -25.64
N HIS A 38 -7.89 11.44 -25.13
CA HIS A 38 -6.99 11.42 -23.97
C HIS A 38 -7.68 10.90 -22.71
N SER A 39 -8.93 11.30 -22.45
CA SER A 39 -9.73 10.83 -21.31
C SER A 39 -10.01 9.31 -21.38
N LEU A 40 -10.43 8.81 -22.54
CA LEU A 40 -10.62 7.38 -22.80
C LEU A 40 -9.30 6.59 -22.66
N THR A 41 -8.19 7.15 -23.14
CA THR A 41 -6.86 6.53 -23.01
C THR A 41 -6.41 6.48 -21.55
N ALA A 42 -6.59 7.57 -20.79
CA ALA A 42 -6.30 7.62 -19.37
C ALA A 42 -7.14 6.61 -18.58
N ALA A 43 -8.46 6.56 -18.82
CA ALA A 43 -9.36 5.58 -18.21
C ALA A 43 -8.96 4.13 -18.53
N ARG A 44 -8.61 3.82 -19.79
CA ARG A 44 -8.13 2.49 -20.20
C ARG A 44 -6.82 2.12 -19.49
N THR A 45 -5.88 3.05 -19.37
CA THR A 45 -4.60 2.83 -18.65
C THR A 45 -4.82 2.65 -17.15
N MET A 46 -5.71 3.46 -16.53
CA MET A 46 -6.08 3.30 -15.12
C MET A 46 -6.70 1.92 -14.87
N ASN A 47 -7.64 1.47 -15.73
CA ASN A 47 -8.26 0.15 -15.60
C ASN A 47 -7.24 -0.99 -15.73
N ALA A 48 -6.23 -0.85 -16.59
CA ALA A 48 -5.16 -1.85 -16.76
C ALA A 48 -4.18 -1.87 -15.57
N ILE A 49 -3.82 -0.71 -15.00
CA ILE A 49 -3.03 -0.62 -13.76
C ILE A 49 -3.83 -1.24 -12.60
N TRP A 50 -5.11 -0.92 -12.51
CA TRP A 50 -6.02 -1.39 -11.47
C TRP A 50 -6.18 -2.91 -11.46
N SER A 51 -6.49 -3.53 -12.60
CA SER A 51 -6.59 -4.99 -12.71
C SER A 51 -5.26 -5.70 -12.43
N THR A 52 -4.13 -5.09 -12.82
CA THR A 52 -2.79 -5.58 -12.48
C THR A 52 -2.54 -5.54 -10.98
N LEU A 53 -2.90 -4.46 -10.28
CA LEU A 53 -2.76 -4.35 -8.83
C LEU A 53 -3.68 -5.33 -8.09
N GLN A 54 -4.95 -5.46 -8.49
CA GLN A 54 -5.86 -6.46 -7.92
C GLN A 54 -5.34 -7.89 -8.11
N TYR A 55 -4.79 -8.21 -9.28
CA TYR A 55 -4.17 -9.51 -9.51
C TYR A 55 -2.99 -9.76 -8.56
N TRP A 56 -1.99 -8.89 -8.54
CA TRP A 56 -0.76 -9.12 -7.76
C TRP A 56 -0.93 -8.97 -6.25
N LEU A 57 -1.93 -8.22 -5.77
CA LEU A 57 -2.11 -7.93 -4.34
C LEU A 57 -3.30 -8.64 -3.67
N VAL A 58 -4.20 -9.27 -4.45
CA VAL A 58 -5.36 -10.00 -3.91
C VAL A 58 -5.49 -11.38 -4.54
N ASN A 59 -5.58 -11.45 -5.87
CA ASN A 59 -6.00 -12.67 -6.57
C ASN A 59 -4.84 -13.64 -6.90
N HIS A 60 -3.60 -13.24 -6.65
CA HIS A 60 -2.42 -14.08 -6.82
C HIS A 60 -2.54 -15.34 -5.93
N PRO A 61 -2.30 -16.56 -6.44
CA PRO A 61 -2.65 -17.79 -5.73
C PRO A 61 -2.01 -17.94 -4.34
N SER A 62 -0.79 -17.43 -4.14
CA SER A 62 -0.11 -17.41 -2.83
C SER A 62 -0.74 -16.49 -1.78
N ILE A 63 -1.59 -15.55 -2.21
CA ILE A 63 -2.34 -14.59 -1.38
C ILE A 63 -3.77 -15.10 -1.20
N LEU A 64 -4.43 -15.47 -2.31
CA LEU A 64 -5.81 -15.96 -2.34
C LEU A 64 -6.00 -17.26 -1.54
N HIS A 65 -5.04 -18.18 -1.60
CA HIS A 65 -5.06 -19.45 -0.85
C HIS A 65 -4.14 -19.44 0.38
N PHE A 66 -3.73 -18.26 0.86
CA PHE A 66 -2.97 -18.16 2.10
C PHE A 66 -3.82 -18.66 3.29
N SER A 67 -3.18 -19.36 4.22
CA SER A 67 -3.77 -19.78 5.49
C SER A 67 -2.77 -19.57 6.62
N TRP A 68 -3.19 -18.91 7.69
CA TRP A 68 -2.36 -18.73 8.88
C TRP A 68 -2.66 -19.83 9.90
N ALA A 69 -1.70 -20.72 10.14
CA ALA A 69 -1.86 -21.88 11.00
C ALA A 69 -0.75 -21.90 12.08
N PRO A 70 -1.10 -21.83 13.39
CA PRO A 70 -0.14 -21.89 14.49
C PRO A 70 0.78 -23.11 14.41
N GLY A 71 2.09 -22.87 14.35
CA GLY A 71 3.11 -23.92 14.25
C GLY A 71 3.39 -24.45 12.84
N GLN A 72 2.60 -24.07 11.83
CA GLN A 72 2.86 -24.43 10.42
C GLN A 72 3.36 -23.21 9.62
N THR A 73 2.67 -22.07 9.73
CA THR A 73 3.13 -20.82 9.13
C THR A 73 4.41 -20.35 9.83
N PRO A 74 5.44 -19.84 9.14
CA PRO A 74 6.62 -19.28 9.79
C PRO A 74 6.24 -18.17 10.80
N ALA A 75 7.09 -17.95 11.81
CA ALA A 75 6.87 -16.96 12.89
C ALA A 75 5.57 -17.09 13.73
N SER A 76 4.73 -18.12 13.50
CA SER A 76 3.42 -18.29 14.16
C SER A 76 3.45 -18.99 15.53
N THR A 77 4.61 -19.50 15.96
CA THR A 77 4.73 -20.18 17.27
C THR A 77 4.82 -19.16 18.41
N PRO A 78 4.22 -19.44 19.59
CA PRO A 78 4.44 -18.61 20.79
C PRO A 78 5.92 -18.52 21.17
N LEU A 79 6.70 -19.59 20.91
CA LEU A 79 8.14 -19.62 21.13
C LEU A 79 8.89 -18.62 20.25
N PHE A 80 8.53 -18.48 18.97
CA PHE A 80 9.12 -17.47 18.11
C PHE A 80 8.82 -16.06 18.63
N LEU A 81 7.55 -15.77 18.98
CA LEU A 81 7.16 -14.48 19.54
C LEU A 81 7.95 -14.13 20.81
N THR A 82 8.06 -15.06 21.77
CA THR A 82 8.79 -14.79 23.02
C THR A 82 10.29 -14.64 22.80
N LEU A 83 10.90 -15.42 21.91
CA LEU A 83 12.31 -15.23 21.55
C LEU A 83 12.56 -13.91 20.82
N SER A 84 11.70 -13.49 19.89
CA SER A 84 11.79 -12.18 19.23
C SER A 84 11.61 -11.03 20.21
N LEU A 85 10.69 -11.13 21.18
CA LEU A 85 10.47 -10.10 22.19
C LEU A 85 11.62 -10.03 23.21
N LEU A 86 12.08 -11.18 23.71
CA LEU A 86 13.20 -11.24 24.66
C LEU A 86 14.50 -10.79 24.02
N SER A 87 14.77 -11.16 22.76
CA SER A 87 15.96 -10.67 22.03
C SER A 87 15.87 -9.17 21.75
N TYR A 88 14.72 -8.63 21.33
CA TYR A 88 14.53 -7.18 21.17
C TYR A 88 14.82 -6.40 22.45
N LEU A 89 14.21 -6.80 23.57
CA LEU A 89 14.37 -6.11 24.85
C LEU A 89 15.79 -6.27 25.41
N SER A 90 16.37 -7.48 25.35
CA SER A 90 17.72 -7.75 25.84
C SER A 90 18.78 -7.01 25.01
N LEU A 91 18.64 -6.99 23.68
CA LEU A 91 19.53 -6.26 22.79
C LEU A 91 19.42 -4.74 23.00
N THR A 92 18.20 -4.21 23.10
CA THR A 92 17.96 -2.78 23.37
C THR A 92 18.58 -2.36 24.71
N PHE A 93 18.38 -3.15 25.77
CA PHE A 93 18.99 -2.90 27.07
C PHE A 93 20.53 -3.00 27.01
N LEU A 94 21.07 -4.08 26.44
CA LEU A 94 22.51 -4.33 26.38
C LEU A 94 23.24 -3.25 25.56
N LEU A 95 22.77 -2.93 24.35
CA LEU A 95 23.39 -1.91 23.50
C LEU A 95 23.24 -0.49 24.07
N THR A 96 22.26 -0.23 24.93
CA THR A 96 22.12 1.05 25.65
C THR A 96 23.06 1.14 26.86
N ARG A 97 23.40 -0.01 27.48
CA ARG A 97 24.32 -0.08 28.64
C ARG A 97 25.79 -0.22 28.23
N LEU A 98 26.09 -0.87 27.11
CA LEU A 98 27.41 -0.90 26.50
C LEU A 98 27.67 0.44 25.77
N SER A 99 28.69 1.20 26.20
CA SER A 99 29.03 2.47 25.55
C SER A 99 29.83 2.25 24.25
N LEU A 100 29.17 1.67 23.25
CA LEU A 100 29.76 1.33 21.95
C LEU A 100 30.24 2.56 21.17
N SER A 101 31.43 2.49 20.57
CA SER A 101 31.93 3.55 19.70
C SER A 101 30.94 3.85 18.56
N PRO A 102 30.64 5.13 18.26
CA PRO A 102 29.66 5.47 17.24
C PRO A 102 30.11 4.99 15.85
N ILE A 103 29.21 4.38 15.09
CA ILE A 103 29.51 4.00 13.70
C ILE A 103 29.62 5.28 12.85
N ASN A 104 30.59 5.28 11.92
CA ASN A 104 30.81 6.37 10.97
C ASN A 104 29.48 6.75 10.26
N PRO A 105 29.00 8.00 10.39
CA PRO A 105 27.75 8.45 9.76
C PRO A 105 27.72 8.29 8.24
N ALA A 106 28.88 8.24 7.56
CA ALA A 106 28.96 7.99 6.12
C ALA A 106 28.51 6.56 5.75
N LEU A 107 28.74 5.57 6.63
CA LEU A 107 28.30 4.18 6.46
C LEU A 107 26.87 3.97 6.99
N LEU A 108 26.52 4.62 8.10
CA LEU A 108 25.19 4.44 8.70
C LEU A 108 24.06 5.04 7.85
N LYS A 109 24.28 6.23 7.25
CA LYS A 109 23.29 6.90 6.39
C LYS A 109 22.71 6.03 5.26
N PRO A 110 23.51 5.43 4.34
CA PRO A 110 22.95 4.64 3.25
C PRO A 110 22.18 3.40 3.75
N ILE A 111 22.63 2.75 4.83
CA ILE A 111 21.91 1.62 5.43
C ILE A 111 20.54 2.08 5.96
N THR A 112 20.50 3.17 6.72
CA THR A 112 19.24 3.76 7.21
C THR A 112 18.36 4.29 6.07
N ALA A 113 18.92 4.75 4.94
CA ALA A 113 18.17 5.15 3.76
C ALA A 113 17.47 3.95 3.10
N VAL A 114 18.21 2.86 2.84
CA VAL A 114 17.65 1.62 2.26
C VAL A 114 16.58 1.02 3.17
N HIS A 115 16.81 1.02 4.48
CA HIS A 115 15.83 0.55 5.47
C HIS A 115 14.54 1.40 5.49
N ASN A 116 14.65 2.73 5.55
CA ASN A 116 13.47 3.61 5.46
C ASN A 116 12.72 3.44 4.12
N LEU A 117 13.44 3.26 3.01
CA LEU A 117 12.82 3.02 1.70
C LEU A 117 12.09 1.66 1.67
N LEU A 118 12.68 0.61 2.26
CA LEU A 118 12.06 -0.71 2.37
C LEU A 118 10.78 -0.64 3.21
N LEU A 119 10.81 0.00 4.38
CA LEU A 119 9.62 0.14 5.23
C LEU A 119 8.56 1.05 4.61
N PHE A 120 8.95 2.10 3.87
CA PHE A 120 8.04 2.92 3.07
C PHE A 120 7.30 2.08 2.01
N LEU A 121 8.05 1.33 1.18
CA LEU A 121 7.48 0.51 0.12
C LEU A 121 6.63 -0.64 0.68
N LEU A 122 7.10 -1.31 1.74
CA LEU A 122 6.35 -2.38 2.41
C LEU A 122 5.04 -1.85 3.00
N SER A 123 5.07 -0.69 3.68
CA SER A 123 3.87 -0.06 4.23
C SER A 123 2.87 0.33 3.13
N LEU A 124 3.36 0.84 1.99
CA LEU A 124 2.49 1.19 0.85
C LEU A 124 1.83 -0.06 0.24
N ILE A 125 2.61 -1.12 0.05
CA ILE A 125 2.12 -2.40 -0.50
C ILE A 125 1.09 -3.04 0.45
N MET A 126 1.35 -3.04 1.76
CA MET A 126 0.40 -3.54 2.77
C MET A 126 -0.88 -2.71 2.83
N ALA A 127 -0.77 -1.37 2.83
CA ALA A 127 -1.93 -0.48 2.86
C ALA A 127 -2.83 -0.69 1.63
N VAL A 128 -2.25 -0.70 0.43
CA VAL A 128 -3.00 -0.91 -0.82
C VAL A 128 -3.57 -2.33 -0.88
N GLY A 129 -2.76 -3.36 -0.64
CA GLY A 129 -3.20 -4.76 -0.73
C GLY A 129 -4.30 -5.11 0.27
N CYS A 130 -4.19 -4.65 1.51
CA CYS A 130 -5.24 -4.84 2.51
C CYS A 130 -6.51 -4.04 2.14
N THR A 131 -6.38 -2.78 1.70
CA THR A 131 -7.53 -1.97 1.24
C THR A 131 -8.26 -2.64 0.07
N LEU A 132 -7.54 -3.17 -0.93
CA LEU A 132 -8.14 -3.91 -2.04
C LEU A 132 -8.85 -5.20 -1.55
N SER A 133 -8.26 -5.91 -0.58
CA SER A 133 -8.84 -7.10 0.03
C SER A 133 -10.12 -6.82 0.85
N ILE A 134 -10.26 -5.60 1.38
CA ILE A 134 -11.44 -5.14 2.14
C ILE A 134 -12.56 -4.63 1.22
N LEU A 135 -12.20 -3.89 0.16
CA LEU A 135 -13.16 -3.24 -0.73
C LEU A 135 -13.72 -4.14 -1.84
N PHE A 136 -13.01 -5.23 -2.19
CA PHE A 136 -13.40 -6.13 -3.28
C PHE A 136 -13.43 -7.62 -2.88
N PRO A 137 -14.08 -8.02 -1.77
CA PRO A 137 -14.45 -9.42 -1.55
C PRO A 137 -15.56 -9.83 -2.52
N ASP A 138 -15.62 -11.12 -2.88
CA ASP A 138 -16.71 -11.67 -3.72
C ASP A 138 -18.10 -11.57 -3.05
N THR A 139 -18.15 -11.31 -1.74
CA THR A 139 -19.36 -11.03 -0.96
C THR A 139 -19.21 -9.71 -0.17
N PRO A 140 -19.65 -8.56 -0.71
CA PRO A 140 -19.49 -7.27 -0.06
C PRO A 140 -20.57 -7.02 1.01
N SER A 141 -20.19 -7.15 2.28
CA SER A 141 -20.93 -6.59 3.42
C SER A 141 -20.00 -5.78 4.33
N LEU A 142 -20.47 -4.62 4.80
CA LEU A 142 -19.72 -3.82 5.79
C LEU A 142 -19.61 -4.57 7.13
N ASP A 143 -20.57 -5.46 7.41
CA ASP A 143 -20.56 -6.34 8.58
C ASP A 143 -19.29 -7.16 8.65
N TRP A 144 -18.76 -7.67 7.52
CA TRP A 144 -17.51 -8.43 7.50
C TRP A 144 -16.29 -7.64 7.99
N ILE A 145 -16.28 -6.31 7.82
CA ILE A 145 -15.19 -5.44 8.26
C ILE A 145 -15.24 -5.23 9.78
N LEU A 146 -16.44 -5.21 10.35
CA LEU A 146 -16.69 -4.89 11.76
C LEU A 146 -16.76 -6.15 12.65
N CYS A 147 -17.40 -7.21 12.17
CA CYS A 147 -17.72 -8.42 12.91
C CYS A 147 -17.60 -9.66 12.00
N PHE A 148 -16.51 -10.42 12.15
CA PHE A 148 -16.40 -11.72 11.51
C PHE A 148 -17.43 -12.70 12.08
N PRO A 149 -17.98 -13.64 11.27
CA PRO A 149 -18.83 -14.70 11.79
C PRO A 149 -18.05 -15.58 12.78
N PRO A 150 -18.74 -16.18 13.78
CA PRO A 150 -18.11 -17.10 14.71
C PRO A 150 -17.50 -18.31 13.98
N HIS A 151 -16.35 -18.76 14.44
CA HIS A 151 -15.57 -19.87 13.85
C HIS A 151 -15.04 -19.62 12.43
N ILE A 152 -14.75 -18.37 12.06
CA ILE A 152 -13.99 -18.05 10.84
C ILE A 152 -12.61 -18.76 10.83
N SER A 153 -12.25 -19.34 9.69
CA SER A 153 -10.91 -19.88 9.43
C SER A 153 -9.97 -18.76 8.94
N PRO A 154 -8.71 -18.68 9.39
CA PRO A 154 -7.76 -17.62 9.04
C PRO A 154 -7.18 -17.75 7.62
N ILE A 155 -8.05 -17.63 6.61
CA ILE A 155 -7.76 -17.93 5.20
C ILE A 155 -8.02 -16.71 4.31
N GLY A 156 -7.13 -16.50 3.33
CA GLY A 156 -7.30 -15.57 2.22
C GLY A 156 -6.54 -14.24 2.34
N PRO A 157 -6.76 -13.31 1.38
CA PRO A 157 -5.92 -12.13 1.17
C PRO A 157 -5.78 -11.21 2.39
N HIS A 158 -6.85 -11.01 3.15
CA HIS A 158 -6.81 -10.15 4.33
C HIS A 158 -5.94 -10.74 5.46
N PHE A 159 -5.97 -12.06 5.68
CA PHE A 159 -5.07 -12.75 6.61
C PHE A 159 -3.61 -12.79 6.09
N PHE A 160 -3.40 -12.85 4.77
CA PHE A 160 -2.06 -12.69 4.19
C PHE A 160 -1.47 -11.32 4.55
N TRP A 161 -2.20 -10.23 4.27
CA TRP A 161 -1.71 -8.89 4.59
C TRP A 161 -1.53 -8.66 6.09
N ALA A 162 -2.43 -9.19 6.92
CA ALA A 162 -2.28 -9.20 8.38
C ALA A 162 -1.01 -9.93 8.86
N TYR A 163 -0.64 -11.04 8.21
CA TYR A 163 0.59 -11.77 8.50
C TYR A 163 1.85 -11.02 8.04
N ILE A 164 1.85 -10.42 6.85
CA ILE A 164 2.95 -9.56 6.39
C ILE A 164 3.12 -8.33 7.31
N PHE A 165 2.02 -7.76 7.80
CA PHE A 165 2.04 -6.66 8.77
C PHE A 165 2.62 -7.10 10.13
N TYR A 166 2.25 -8.27 10.66
CA TYR A 166 2.91 -8.84 11.83
C TYR A 166 4.43 -8.99 11.63
N LEU A 167 4.87 -9.55 10.50
CA LEU A 167 6.30 -9.66 10.18
C LEU A 167 6.99 -8.29 10.07
N SER A 168 6.31 -7.27 9.55
CA SER A 168 6.89 -5.91 9.43
C SER A 168 7.34 -5.35 10.78
N LYS A 169 6.66 -5.69 11.88
CA LYS A 169 7.01 -5.19 13.23
C LYS A 169 8.35 -5.73 13.74
N ILE A 170 8.82 -6.85 13.20
CA ILE A 170 10.16 -7.39 13.47
C ILE A 170 11.23 -6.58 12.71
N LEU A 171 10.91 -6.07 11.51
CA LEU A 171 11.80 -5.17 10.75
C LEU A 171 11.87 -3.78 11.41
N GLU A 172 10.76 -3.27 11.95
CA GLU A 172 10.70 -2.00 12.70
C GLU A 172 11.60 -2.00 13.96
N PHE A 173 11.97 -3.17 14.51
CA PHE A 173 12.97 -3.25 15.58
C PHE A 173 14.34 -2.68 15.18
N LEU A 174 14.67 -2.69 13.88
CA LEU A 174 15.90 -2.08 13.37
C LEU A 174 15.92 -0.56 13.54
N ASP A 175 14.77 0.13 13.66
CA ASP A 175 14.73 1.57 13.97
C ASP A 175 15.34 1.84 15.35
N THR A 176 15.00 0.99 16.32
CA THR A 176 15.56 1.03 17.68
C THR A 176 17.08 0.80 17.64
N LEU A 177 17.53 -0.15 16.80
CA LEU A 177 18.94 -0.43 16.57
C LEU A 177 19.67 0.80 15.97
N PHE A 178 19.14 1.40 14.90
CA PHE A 178 19.73 2.58 14.27
C PHE A 178 19.74 3.82 15.18
N ILE A 179 18.74 3.99 16.06
CA ILE A 179 18.73 5.05 17.08
C ILE A 179 19.91 4.88 18.06
N ILE A 180 20.19 3.66 18.50
CA ILE A 180 21.31 3.37 19.42
C ILE A 180 22.67 3.53 18.71
N LEU A 181 22.83 2.96 17.50
CA LEU A 181 24.10 3.01 16.75
C LEU A 181 24.44 4.42 16.24
N SER A 182 23.43 5.27 15.99
CA SER A 182 23.62 6.71 15.73
C SER A 182 23.87 7.55 16.99
N ARG A 183 23.95 6.90 18.18
CA ARG A 183 24.02 7.52 19.51
C ARG A 183 22.91 8.54 19.79
N SER A 184 21.78 8.47 19.10
CA SER A 184 20.66 9.40 19.23
C SER A 184 19.73 9.02 20.40
N ILE A 185 20.30 8.72 21.57
CA ILE A 185 19.61 8.15 22.74
C ILE A 185 18.43 9.02 23.22
N GLN A 186 18.46 10.33 22.98
CA GLN A 186 17.32 11.24 23.23
C GLN A 186 16.04 10.88 22.46
N ARG A 187 16.14 10.09 21.37
CA ARG A 187 15.00 9.55 20.62
C ARG A 187 14.51 8.20 21.16
N LEU A 188 15.36 7.48 21.91
CA LEU A 188 15.02 6.19 22.52
C LEU A 188 14.20 6.44 23.80
N THR A 189 12.94 6.83 23.62
CA THR A 189 12.01 7.02 24.73
C THR A 189 11.50 5.68 25.26
N PHE A 190 11.02 5.65 26.51
CA PHE A 190 10.28 4.49 27.03
C PHE A 190 9.09 4.14 26.13
N LEU A 191 8.35 5.15 25.66
CA LEU A 191 7.20 4.98 24.77
C LEU A 191 7.58 4.28 23.46
N HIS A 192 8.74 4.61 22.86
CA HIS A 192 9.24 3.95 21.65
C HIS A 192 9.42 2.44 21.86
N VAL A 193 10.16 2.05 22.90
CA VAL A 193 10.45 0.63 23.20
C VAL A 193 9.18 -0.12 23.61
N TYR A 194 8.34 0.49 24.44
CA TYR A 194 7.05 -0.06 24.85
C TYR A 194 6.09 -0.27 23.66
N HIS A 195 6.02 0.70 22.74
CA HIS A 195 5.19 0.63 21.54
C HIS A 195 5.62 -0.55 20.65
N HIS A 196 6.88 -0.60 20.20
CA HIS A 196 7.35 -1.67 19.32
C HIS A 196 7.19 -3.07 19.95
N ALA A 197 7.50 -3.21 21.25
CA ALA A 197 7.26 -4.45 21.99
C ALA A 197 5.77 -4.86 22.00
N THR A 198 4.87 -3.91 22.29
CA THR A 198 3.44 -4.17 22.44
C THR A 198 2.75 -4.44 21.11
N VAL A 199 3.06 -3.70 20.03
CA VAL A 199 2.39 -3.89 18.73
C VAL A 199 2.71 -5.25 18.11
N MET A 200 3.93 -5.79 18.29
CA MET A 200 4.25 -7.15 17.82
C MET A 200 3.39 -8.21 18.53
N VAL A 201 3.21 -8.07 19.85
CA VAL A 201 2.36 -8.99 20.64
C VAL A 201 0.89 -8.85 20.26
N MET A 202 0.38 -7.62 20.08
CA MET A 202 -0.99 -7.37 19.62
C MET A 202 -1.26 -7.98 18.25
N CYS A 203 -0.37 -7.77 17.26
CA CYS A 203 -0.51 -8.34 15.92
C CYS A 203 -0.53 -9.88 15.96
N TYR A 204 0.33 -10.51 16.78
CA TYR A 204 0.31 -11.96 16.98
C TYR A 204 -1.02 -12.45 17.56
N LEU A 205 -1.51 -11.81 18.62
CA LEU A 205 -2.77 -12.17 19.26
C LEU A 205 -3.95 -11.98 18.30
N TRP A 206 -3.98 -10.89 17.53
CA TRP A 206 -5.05 -10.60 16.57
C TRP A 206 -5.08 -11.55 15.37
N LEU A 207 -3.94 -12.03 14.88
CA LEU A 207 -3.89 -13.19 13.97
C LEU A 207 -4.50 -14.42 14.65
N ARG A 208 -4.04 -14.73 15.87
CA ARG A 208 -4.42 -15.95 16.58
C ARG A 208 -5.90 -16.01 16.98
N THR A 209 -6.53 -14.88 17.25
CA THR A 209 -7.96 -14.77 17.60
C THR A 209 -8.85 -14.38 16.44
N CYS A 210 -8.30 -14.21 15.21
CA CYS A 210 -9.04 -13.72 14.03
C CYS A 210 -9.82 -12.42 14.32
N GLN A 211 -9.13 -11.38 14.79
CA GLN A 211 -9.76 -10.10 15.14
C GLN A 211 -10.20 -9.33 13.87
N SER A 212 -11.49 -9.00 13.73
CA SER A 212 -12.06 -8.31 12.55
C SER A 212 -11.45 -6.93 12.34
N LEU A 213 -11.42 -6.11 13.40
CA LEU A 213 -10.90 -4.73 13.36
C LEU A 213 -9.39 -4.63 13.10
N PHE A 214 -8.67 -5.75 13.05
CA PHE A 214 -7.25 -5.76 12.71
C PHE A 214 -7.01 -5.22 11.30
N SER A 215 -7.84 -5.60 10.31
CA SER A 215 -7.68 -5.11 8.93
C SER A 215 -7.83 -3.58 8.82
N VAL A 216 -8.69 -2.98 9.63
CA VAL A 216 -8.82 -1.50 9.73
C VAL A 216 -7.56 -0.89 10.37
N THR A 217 -7.10 -1.45 11.48
CA THR A 217 -5.91 -0.97 12.22
C THR A 217 -4.63 -1.11 11.40
N LEU A 218 -4.54 -2.15 10.56
CA LEU A 218 -3.48 -2.38 9.59
C LEU A 218 -3.45 -1.25 8.57
N VAL A 219 -4.58 -0.98 7.90
CA VAL A 219 -4.65 0.06 6.85
C VAL A 219 -4.33 1.44 7.42
N THR A 220 -4.83 1.80 8.60
CA THR A 220 -4.51 3.10 9.23
C THR A 220 -3.04 3.18 9.63
N ASN A 221 -2.50 2.20 10.37
CA ASN A 221 -1.09 2.22 10.78
C ASN A 221 -0.13 2.18 9.59
N ALA A 222 -0.39 1.33 8.58
CA ALA A 222 0.42 1.26 7.37
C ALA A 222 0.40 2.60 6.60
N SER A 223 -0.75 3.27 6.51
CA SER A 223 -0.85 4.60 5.88
C SER A 223 -0.03 5.66 6.64
N VAL A 224 -0.05 5.65 7.97
CA VAL A 224 0.80 6.52 8.79
C VAL A 224 2.29 6.16 8.63
N HIS A 225 2.62 4.88 8.52
CA HIS A 225 4.00 4.42 8.31
C HIS A 225 4.53 4.80 6.91
N VAL A 226 3.68 4.84 5.86
CA VAL A 226 4.03 5.44 4.55
C VAL A 226 4.44 6.91 4.71
N LEU A 227 3.66 7.71 5.45
CA LEU A 227 3.99 9.12 5.68
C LEU A 227 5.27 9.29 6.52
N MET A 228 5.44 8.46 7.56
CA MET A 228 6.58 8.50 8.47
C MET A 228 7.90 8.10 7.77
N TYR A 229 7.96 6.90 7.19
CA TYR A 229 9.17 6.40 6.55
C TYR A 229 9.49 7.14 5.25
N GLY A 230 8.48 7.61 4.52
CA GLY A 230 8.69 8.52 3.38
C GLY A 230 9.36 9.83 3.80
N TYR A 231 8.91 10.44 4.91
CA TYR A 231 9.55 11.63 5.48
C TYR A 231 10.98 11.35 5.99
N TYR A 232 11.22 10.21 6.65
CA TYR A 232 12.56 9.82 7.11
C TYR A 232 13.53 9.51 5.96
N PHE A 233 13.08 8.79 4.92
CA PHE A 233 13.87 8.52 3.71
C PHE A 233 14.34 9.83 3.06
N LEU A 234 13.41 10.76 2.81
CA LEU A 234 13.73 12.09 2.26
C LEU A 234 14.76 12.83 3.14
N CYS A 235 14.58 12.80 4.46
CA CYS A 235 15.51 13.42 5.42
C CYS A 235 16.93 12.83 5.41
N VAL A 236 17.09 11.52 5.13
CA VAL A 236 18.41 10.88 5.00
C VAL A 236 19.06 11.19 3.65
N VAL A 237 18.26 11.27 2.58
CA VAL A 237 18.70 11.71 1.23
C VAL A 237 19.06 13.21 1.20
N GLY A 238 18.65 13.98 2.22
CA GLY A 238 19.04 15.38 2.44
C GLY A 238 17.92 16.40 2.16
N ILE A 239 16.79 15.94 1.63
CA ILE A 239 15.58 16.75 1.46
C ILE A 239 14.93 16.91 2.83
N ARG A 240 14.57 18.14 3.23
CA ARG A 240 13.90 18.42 4.51
C ARG A 240 12.47 18.92 4.28
N PRO A 241 11.45 18.05 4.27
CA PRO A 241 10.08 18.48 4.02
C PRO A 241 9.54 19.35 5.16
N LYS A 242 8.79 20.40 4.82
CA LYS A 242 8.19 21.31 5.81
C LYS A 242 7.02 20.66 6.59
N TRP A 243 6.47 19.54 6.09
CA TRP A 243 5.31 18.85 6.67
C TRP A 243 5.63 17.90 7.83
N LYS A 244 6.78 18.05 8.53
CA LYS A 244 7.09 17.26 9.74
C LYS A 244 5.93 17.24 10.74
N ARG A 245 5.24 18.38 10.92
CA ARG A 245 4.10 18.50 11.83
C ARG A 245 2.96 17.54 11.46
N VAL A 246 2.61 17.44 10.18
CA VAL A 246 1.57 16.52 9.68
C VAL A 246 1.89 15.06 10.02
N VAL A 247 3.18 14.66 9.94
CA VAL A 247 3.60 13.30 10.34
C VAL A 247 3.35 13.05 11.83
N THR A 248 3.53 14.06 12.70
CA THR A 248 3.25 13.95 14.14
C THR A 248 1.75 14.03 14.44
N ASP A 249 1.00 14.91 13.76
CA ASP A 249 -0.45 15.04 13.93
C ASP A 249 -1.16 13.73 13.53
N CYS A 250 -0.76 13.12 12.40
CA CYS A 250 -1.23 11.79 11.94
C CYS A 250 -0.70 10.59 12.74
N GLN A 251 0.10 10.80 13.79
CA GLN A 251 0.50 9.75 14.75
C GLN A 251 -0.30 9.82 16.07
N ILE A 252 -1.11 10.87 16.24
CA ILE A 252 -1.89 11.15 17.45
C ILE A 252 -3.40 10.93 17.21
N VAL A 253 -3.85 11.06 15.95
CA VAL A 253 -5.22 10.85 15.47
C VAL A 253 -5.37 9.45 14.86
#